data_AF-A0A4R0E3M7-F1
#
_entry.id   AF-A0A4R0E3M7-F1
#
_cell.length_a   1.000
_cell.length_b   1.000
_cell.length_c   1.000
_cell.angle_alpha   90.00
_cell.angle_beta   90.00
_cell.angle_gamma   90.00
#
_symmetry.space_group_name_H-M   'P 1'
#
loop_
_entity.id
_entity.type
_entity.pdbx_description
1 polymer ?
#
loop_
_entity_poly.entity_id
_entity_poly.type
_entity_poly.pdbx_seq_one_letter_code
_entity_poly.pdbx_strand_id
1 'polypeptide(L)'
;MTSSHTHLNDLLDKYQSRLNNAVIQAETQEVIEKSNIHNYEFDRKKLKPKTLTFINGSVIVVEQRFIKITSQIDFLNLSFKTTTPTQRSYIKKFLTEKIGKKHFIIEEREMALNTAPQNSYLNVYNIRIHDVINKKVIGKIVHALTEHYGAHDFRITCIELAHDFYNAPSELLTALFKSIKFDADVHSIRVFRLKGENKSIPFEPFKLKQLLLKGFNIGVNDYRTDDLYYHFYFKKTDHNKQPLPQKEWRLRAEVRLSNLTHNISDLQSLIKIGFKKLNFTQLNKSTTAEQRQLYSLYVRPYGQKQSSLLLRNGHYRYFKKFISVNKDLNERLRESVKNLSNKF
;
A
#
# COMPACT_ATOMS: atom_id res chain seq x y z
N MET A 1 -61.59 -16.38 -15.31
CA MET A 1 -60.28 -16.56 -16.01
C MET A 1 -59.14 -15.72 -15.41
N THR A 2 -59.31 -15.06 -14.26
CA THR A 2 -58.29 -14.18 -13.65
C THR A 2 -57.25 -14.87 -12.77
N SER A 3 -57.43 -16.13 -12.35
CA SER A 3 -56.51 -16.80 -11.42
C SER A 3 -55.24 -17.37 -12.07
N SER A 4 -55.24 -17.58 -13.38
CA SER A 4 -54.08 -18.12 -14.12
C SER A 4 -52.97 -17.08 -14.31
N HIS A 5 -53.34 -15.82 -14.56
CA HIS A 5 -52.37 -14.74 -14.74
C HIS A 5 -51.71 -14.32 -13.43
N THR A 6 -52.46 -14.26 -12.32
CA THR A 6 -51.90 -14.01 -10.99
C THR A 6 -50.95 -15.12 -10.56
N HIS A 7 -51.31 -16.39 -10.80
CA HIS A 7 -50.43 -17.52 -10.49
C HIS A 7 -49.13 -17.50 -11.30
N LEU A 8 -49.18 -17.14 -12.59
CA LEU A 8 -48.00 -17.02 -13.44
C LEU A 8 -47.09 -15.87 -12.99
N ASN A 9 -47.66 -14.71 -12.65
CA ASN A 9 -46.89 -13.58 -12.13
C ASN A 9 -46.21 -13.91 -10.79
N ASP A 10 -46.92 -14.57 -9.87
CA ASP A 10 -46.33 -15.03 -8.60
C ASP A 10 -45.18 -16.03 -8.80
N LEU A 11 -45.28 -16.91 -9.81
CA LEU A 11 -44.22 -17.85 -10.19
C LEU A 11 -43.00 -17.12 -10.77
N LEU A 12 -43.22 -16.15 -11.65
CA LEU A 12 -42.16 -15.33 -12.24
C LEU A 12 -41.44 -14.51 -11.17
N ASP A 13 -42.17 -13.89 -10.23
CA ASP A 13 -41.59 -13.13 -9.13
C ASP A 13 -40.77 -14.01 -8.18
N LYS A 14 -41.28 -15.20 -7.85
CA LYS A 14 -40.51 -16.20 -7.08
C LYS A 14 -39.25 -16.65 -7.81
N TYR A 15 -39.33 -16.87 -9.13
CA TYR A 15 -38.17 -17.25 -9.93
C TYR A 15 -37.12 -16.13 -9.97
N GLN A 16 -37.55 -14.89 -10.21
CA GLN A 16 -36.69 -13.72 -10.22
C GLN A 16 -36.01 -13.51 -8.86
N SER A 17 -36.75 -13.69 -7.75
CA SER A 17 -36.20 -13.61 -6.39
C SER A 17 -35.14 -14.70 -6.14
N ARG A 18 -35.41 -15.96 -6.54
CA ARG A 18 -34.43 -17.05 -6.43
C ARG A 18 -33.17 -16.79 -7.27
N LEU A 19 -33.35 -16.29 -8.49
CA LEU A 19 -32.24 -15.93 -9.37
C LEU A 19 -31.39 -14.82 -8.75
N ASN A 20 -32.02 -13.74 -8.26
CA ASN A 20 -31.32 -12.64 -7.59
C ASN A 20 -30.51 -13.12 -6.38
N ASN A 21 -31.10 -14.00 -5.54
CA ASN A 21 -30.40 -14.58 -4.40
C ASN A 21 -29.20 -15.44 -4.82
N ALA A 22 -29.35 -16.25 -5.87
CA ALA A 22 -28.26 -17.07 -6.40
C ALA A 22 -27.11 -16.21 -6.95
N VAL A 23 -27.44 -15.10 -7.64
CA VAL A 23 -26.45 -14.13 -8.13
C VAL A 23 -25.69 -13.49 -6.96
N ILE A 24 -26.39 -13.01 -5.93
CA ILE A 24 -25.75 -12.40 -4.75
C ILE A 24 -24.84 -13.40 -4.03
N GLN A 25 -25.27 -14.66 -3.91
CA GLN A 25 -24.45 -15.72 -3.32
C GLN A 25 -23.19 -16.00 -4.15
N ALA A 26 -23.32 -16.08 -5.47
CA ALA A 26 -22.19 -16.30 -6.37
C ALA A 26 -21.19 -15.13 -6.31
N GLU A 27 -21.66 -13.89 -6.34
CA GLU A 27 -20.82 -12.70 -6.19
C GLU A 27 -20.10 -12.67 -4.84
N THR A 28 -20.81 -13.00 -3.76
CA THR A 28 -20.22 -13.05 -2.41
C THR A 28 -19.12 -14.10 -2.34
N GLN A 29 -19.37 -15.28 -2.90
CA GLN A 29 -18.41 -16.38 -2.95
C GLN A 29 -17.17 -16.01 -3.79
N GLU A 30 -17.37 -15.38 -4.96
CA GLU A 30 -16.28 -14.88 -5.80
C GLU A 30 -15.41 -13.87 -5.03
N VAL A 31 -16.03 -12.96 -4.27
CA VAL A 31 -15.29 -11.98 -3.47
C VAL A 31 -14.50 -12.65 -2.35
N ILE A 32 -15.06 -13.65 -1.68
CA ILE A 32 -14.36 -14.44 -0.65
C ILE A 32 -13.13 -15.12 -1.26
N GLU A 33 -13.29 -15.77 -2.41
CA GLU A 33 -12.20 -16.45 -3.10
C GLU A 33 -11.12 -15.46 -3.56
N LYS A 34 -11.49 -14.37 -4.24
CA LYS A 34 -10.53 -13.37 -4.70
C LYS A 34 -9.93 -12.55 -3.55
N SER A 35 -10.47 -12.61 -2.33
CA SER A 35 -9.88 -11.96 -1.15
C SER A 35 -8.81 -12.82 -0.47
N ASN A 36 -8.37 -13.91 -1.10
CA ASN A 36 -7.34 -14.80 -0.61
C ASN A 36 -6.07 -14.73 -1.45
N ILE A 37 -4.93 -14.47 -0.82
CA ILE A 37 -3.66 -14.26 -1.54
C ILE A 37 -3.18 -15.50 -2.31
N HIS A 38 -3.56 -16.71 -1.86
CA HIS A 38 -3.17 -17.97 -2.50
C HIS A 38 -3.90 -18.24 -3.83
N ASN A 39 -4.96 -17.49 -4.13
CA ASN A 39 -5.70 -17.61 -5.39
C ASN A 39 -5.09 -16.75 -6.51
N TYR A 40 -3.96 -16.11 -6.26
CA TYR A 40 -3.24 -15.31 -7.23
C TYR A 40 -1.92 -15.98 -7.63
N GLU A 41 -1.67 -16.05 -8.94
CA GLU A 41 -0.38 -16.44 -9.50
C GLU A 41 0.40 -15.20 -9.91
N PHE A 42 1.61 -15.05 -9.38
CA PHE A 42 2.50 -13.92 -9.65
C PHE A 42 3.69 -14.34 -10.51
N ASP A 43 3.87 -15.63 -10.79
CA ASP A 43 4.85 -16.13 -11.71
C ASP A 43 4.28 -16.24 -13.14
N ARG A 44 4.77 -15.38 -14.04
CA ARG A 44 4.42 -15.40 -15.46
C ARG A 44 4.64 -16.76 -16.12
N LYS A 45 5.61 -17.56 -15.65
CA LYS A 45 5.89 -18.90 -16.20
C LYS A 45 4.82 -19.94 -15.82
N LYS A 46 4.08 -19.70 -14.73
CA LYS A 46 3.04 -20.59 -14.21
C LYS A 46 1.63 -20.21 -14.67
N LEU A 47 1.47 -19.00 -15.19
CA LEU A 47 0.21 -18.53 -15.78
C LEU A 47 -0.12 -19.33 -17.04
N LYS A 48 -1.12 -20.20 -16.92
CA LYS A 48 -1.70 -20.96 -18.03
C LYS A 48 -3.16 -20.55 -18.21
N PRO A 49 -3.68 -20.51 -19.45
CA PRO A 49 -5.11 -20.36 -19.69
C PRO A 49 -5.87 -21.45 -18.91
N LYS A 50 -6.97 -21.07 -18.25
CA LYS A 50 -7.81 -22.02 -17.53
C LYS A 50 -8.95 -22.45 -18.44
N THR A 51 -8.99 -23.73 -18.77
CA THR A 51 -10.09 -24.31 -19.54
C THR A 51 -11.22 -24.74 -18.60
N LEU A 52 -12.43 -24.24 -18.85
CA LEU A 52 -13.65 -24.64 -18.16
C LEU A 52 -14.49 -25.47 -19.12
N THR A 53 -14.70 -26.74 -18.78
CA THR A 53 -15.57 -27.64 -19.53
C THR A 53 -16.91 -27.77 -18.80
N PHE A 54 -17.99 -27.47 -19.50
CA PHE A 54 -19.35 -27.56 -18.98
C PHE A 54 -19.96 -28.93 -19.31
N ILE A 55 -20.97 -29.33 -18.54
CA ILE A 55 -21.67 -30.62 -18.68
C ILE A 55 -22.29 -30.78 -20.08
N ASN A 56 -22.69 -29.68 -20.72
CA ASN A 56 -23.21 -29.65 -22.08
C ASN A 56 -22.12 -29.74 -23.18
N GLY A 57 -20.87 -30.04 -22.81
CA GLY A 57 -19.74 -30.14 -23.73
C GLY A 57 -19.14 -28.79 -24.16
N SER A 58 -19.70 -27.66 -23.73
CA SER A 58 -19.13 -26.35 -24.02
C SER A 58 -17.79 -26.17 -23.32
N VAL A 59 -16.84 -25.53 -24.00
CA VAL A 59 -15.51 -25.25 -23.46
C VAL A 59 -15.26 -23.74 -23.52
N ILE A 60 -14.94 -23.15 -22.37
CA ILE A 60 -14.51 -21.75 -22.29
C ILE A 60 -13.05 -21.71 -21.86
N VAL A 61 -12.21 -21.04 -22.65
CA VAL A 61 -10.83 -20.75 -22.28
C VAL A 61 -10.78 -19.38 -21.60
N VAL A 62 -10.45 -19.38 -20.32
CA VAL A 62 -10.29 -18.15 -19.53
C VAL A 62 -8.81 -17.76 -19.54
N GLU A 63 -8.50 -16.68 -20.24
CA GLU A 63 -7.18 -16.06 -20.17
C GLU A 63 -6.95 -15.47 -18.78
N GLN A 64 -5.84 -15.87 -18.14
CA GLN A 64 -5.42 -15.28 -16.89
C GLN A 64 -4.55 -14.05 -17.17
N ARG A 65 -4.98 -12.88 -16.68
CA ARG A 65 -4.21 -11.64 -16.84
C ARG A 65 -3.09 -11.58 -15.80
N PHE A 66 -1.87 -11.35 -16.28
CA PHE A 66 -0.71 -11.13 -15.42
C PHE A 66 -0.85 -9.82 -14.62
N ILE A 67 -0.72 -9.91 -13.30
CA ILE A 67 -0.67 -8.76 -12.41
C ILE A 67 0.71 -8.15 -12.48
N LYS A 68 0.81 -6.96 -13.08
CA LYS A 68 2.07 -6.23 -13.18
C LYS A 68 2.32 -5.47 -11.88
N ILE A 69 3.51 -5.64 -11.32
CA ILE A 69 3.93 -5.02 -10.06
C ILE A 69 5.05 -4.02 -10.31
N THR A 70 4.88 -2.78 -9.86
CA THR A 70 5.94 -1.76 -9.92
C THR A 70 6.17 -1.11 -8.56
N SER A 71 7.44 -1.00 -8.15
CA SER A 71 7.84 -0.28 -6.95
C SER A 71 8.27 1.16 -7.27
N GLN A 72 7.90 2.12 -6.43
CA GLN A 72 8.36 3.51 -6.53
C GLN A 72 8.49 4.19 -5.17
N ILE A 73 9.15 5.35 -5.16
CA ILE A 73 9.12 6.32 -4.07
C ILE A 73 7.97 7.29 -4.38
N ASP A 74 6.93 7.32 -3.54
CA ASP A 74 5.83 8.27 -3.74
C ASP A 74 6.28 9.69 -3.36
N PHE A 75 6.90 9.82 -2.19
CA PHE A 75 7.62 11.03 -1.82
C PHE A 75 8.80 10.76 -0.86
N LEU A 76 9.67 11.76 -0.78
CA LEU A 76 10.79 11.87 0.16
C LEU A 76 10.73 13.24 0.82
N ASN A 77 10.95 13.30 2.13
CA ASN A 77 11.22 14.53 2.85
C ASN A 77 12.72 14.66 3.10
N LEU A 78 13.28 15.81 2.74
CA LEU A 78 14.68 16.15 2.92
C LEU A 78 14.79 17.38 3.83
N SER A 79 15.44 17.25 4.98
CA SER A 79 15.78 18.39 5.82
C SER A 79 17.12 18.98 5.41
N PHE A 80 17.31 20.29 5.63
CA PHE A 80 18.57 20.98 5.41
C PHE A 80 18.62 22.29 6.20
N LYS A 81 19.84 22.83 6.37
CA LYS A 81 20.14 24.12 6.99
C LYS A 81 20.69 25.07 5.94
N THR A 82 20.59 26.38 6.14
CA THR A 82 21.13 27.40 5.23
C THR A 82 22.17 28.26 5.96
N THR A 83 23.22 28.67 5.26
CA THR A 83 24.17 29.66 5.81
C THR A 83 23.65 31.08 5.62
N THR A 84 22.87 31.32 4.55
CA THR A 84 22.23 32.60 4.30
C THR A 84 20.89 32.67 5.03
N PRO A 85 20.61 33.73 5.81
CA PRO A 85 19.28 33.97 6.37
C PRO A 85 18.23 34.01 5.26
N THR A 86 17.21 33.18 5.39
CA THR A 86 16.13 33.09 4.41
C THR A 86 14.83 32.72 5.12
N GLN A 87 13.75 32.62 4.36
CA GLN A 87 12.44 32.21 4.85
C GLN A 87 11.87 31.15 3.91
N ARG A 88 11.02 30.28 4.45
CA ARG A 88 10.39 29.21 3.68
C ARG A 88 9.63 29.69 2.44
N SER A 89 9.05 30.89 2.46
CA SER A 89 8.37 31.50 1.30
C SER A 89 9.32 31.75 0.12
N TYR A 90 10.53 32.25 0.39
CA TYR A 90 11.54 32.54 -0.63
C TYR A 90 12.10 31.27 -1.24
N ILE A 91 12.47 30.29 -0.41
CA ILE A 91 12.93 28.97 -0.90
C ILE A 91 11.89 28.35 -1.83
N LYS A 92 10.62 28.39 -1.42
CA LYS A 92 9.51 27.83 -2.21
C LYS A 92 9.34 28.54 -3.55
N LYS A 93 9.40 29.88 -3.57
CA LYS A 93 9.31 30.68 -4.80
C LYS A 93 10.46 30.34 -5.74
N PHE A 94 11.70 30.40 -5.24
CA PHE A 94 12.91 30.08 -5.98
C PHE A 94 12.87 28.69 -6.62
N LEU A 95 12.55 27.64 -5.85
CA LEU A 95 12.47 26.28 -6.39
C LEU A 95 11.35 26.13 -7.43
N THR A 96 10.23 26.82 -7.25
CA THR A 96 9.13 26.79 -8.22
C THR A 96 9.57 27.42 -9.54
N GLU A 97 10.25 28.57 -9.50
CA GLU A 97 10.77 29.26 -10.68
C GLU A 97 11.90 28.46 -11.35
N LYS A 98 12.81 27.86 -10.57
CA LYS A 98 13.99 27.16 -11.09
C LYS A 98 13.69 25.77 -11.63
N ILE A 99 12.75 25.03 -11.02
CA ILE A 99 12.47 23.62 -11.31
C ILE A 99 11.10 23.43 -12.00
N GLY A 100 10.25 24.47 -12.01
CA GLY A 100 8.91 24.41 -12.60
C GLY A 100 7.92 23.55 -11.81
N LYS A 101 8.25 23.21 -10.55
CA LYS A 101 7.40 22.40 -9.67
C LYS A 101 7.23 23.06 -8.30
N LYS A 102 5.99 23.16 -7.84
CA LYS A 102 5.67 23.66 -6.51
C LYS A 102 5.97 22.58 -5.47
N HIS A 103 6.82 22.91 -4.51
CA HIS A 103 7.18 22.00 -3.43
C HIS A 103 6.46 22.39 -2.12
N PHE A 104 6.18 21.39 -1.30
CA PHE A 104 5.76 21.60 0.08
C PHE A 104 7.00 21.71 0.95
N ILE A 105 7.09 22.81 1.71
CA ILE A 105 8.23 23.12 2.58
C ILE A 105 7.67 23.54 3.93
N ILE A 106 8.23 22.96 5.00
CA ILE A 106 8.02 23.37 6.40
C ILE A 106 9.31 24.01 6.91
N GLU A 107 9.16 24.98 7.80
CA GLU A 107 10.25 25.61 8.55
C GLU A 107 10.09 25.23 10.02
N GLU A 108 11.16 24.72 10.61
CA GLU A 108 11.25 24.30 12.00
C GLU A 108 12.43 25.03 12.66
N ARG A 109 12.32 25.30 13.97
CA ARG A 109 13.39 25.91 14.75
C ARG A 109 14.02 24.86 15.63
N GLU A 110 15.31 24.62 15.44
CA GLU A 110 16.10 23.71 16.26
C GLU A 110 16.92 24.53 17.27
N MET A 111 16.94 24.11 18.53
CA MET A 111 17.82 24.71 19.55
C MET A 111 19.27 24.40 19.17
N ALA A 112 20.13 25.41 19.08
CA ALA A 112 21.55 25.19 18.84
C ALA A 112 22.17 24.50 20.06
N LEU A 113 22.30 23.18 20.01
CA LEU A 113 23.03 22.41 21.02
C LEU A 113 24.52 22.62 20.77
N ASN A 114 25.11 23.49 21.59
CA ASN A 114 26.54 23.80 21.70
C ASN A 114 27.06 24.77 20.61
N THR A 115 27.64 25.90 21.06
CA THR A 115 28.50 26.89 20.37
C THR A 115 27.96 28.30 20.09
N ALA A 116 26.70 28.61 20.38
CA ALA A 116 26.16 29.96 20.18
C ALA A 116 25.54 30.52 21.48
N PRO A 117 25.44 31.85 21.64
CA PRO A 117 24.88 32.47 22.86
C PRO A 117 23.51 31.85 23.16
N GLN A 118 23.25 31.61 24.45
CA GLN A 118 22.01 31.00 24.91
C GLN A 118 20.81 31.72 24.26
N ASN A 119 19.96 30.96 23.56
CA ASN A 119 18.82 31.38 22.72
C ASN A 119 19.05 31.57 21.20
N SER A 120 20.14 31.07 20.60
CA SER A 120 20.21 31.00 19.13
C SER A 120 19.43 29.79 18.59
N TYR A 121 18.46 30.04 17.71
CA TYR A 121 17.74 29.00 16.97
C TYR A 121 18.32 28.86 15.57
N LEU A 122 18.54 27.62 15.12
CA LEU A 122 18.85 27.33 13.73
C LEU A 122 17.56 27.03 12.98
N ASN A 123 17.36 27.69 11.84
CA ASN A 123 16.25 27.37 10.96
C ASN A 123 16.58 26.09 10.18
N VAL A 124 15.75 25.08 10.37
CA VAL A 124 15.78 23.84 9.61
C VAL A 124 14.59 23.83 8.67
N TYR A 125 14.85 23.55 7.40
CA TYR A 125 13.80 23.46 6.39
C TYR A 125 13.60 22.02 6.00
N ASN A 126 12.35 21.61 5.85
CA ASN A 126 11.99 20.26 5.40
C ASN A 126 11.21 20.36 4.09
N ILE A 127 11.81 19.89 3.00
CA ILE A 127 11.19 19.86 1.66
C ILE A 127 10.66 18.47 1.32
N ARG A 128 9.39 18.40 0.95
CA ARG A 128 8.79 17.20 0.35
C ARG A 128 9.00 17.19 -1.16
N ILE A 129 9.60 16.12 -1.66
CA ILE A 129 9.89 15.86 -3.06
C ILE A 129 9.01 14.68 -3.50
N HIS A 130 8.09 14.94 -4.45
CA HIS A 130 7.25 13.91 -5.06
C HIS A 130 7.87 13.35 -6.34
N ASP A 131 7.37 12.20 -6.80
CA ASP A 131 7.75 11.57 -8.08
C ASP A 131 9.27 11.34 -8.20
N VAL A 132 9.89 10.81 -7.13
CA VAL A 132 11.34 10.63 -7.05
C VAL A 132 11.73 9.40 -7.87
N ILE A 133 12.02 9.62 -9.16
CA ILE A 133 12.30 8.54 -10.12
C ILE A 133 13.76 8.07 -10.16
N ASN A 134 14.72 8.91 -9.76
CA ASN A 134 16.16 8.61 -9.73
C ASN A 134 16.93 9.67 -8.93
N LYS A 135 18.23 9.41 -8.67
CA LYS A 135 19.11 10.34 -7.92
C LYS A 135 19.27 11.74 -8.53
N LYS A 136 19.12 11.89 -9.86
CA LYS A 136 19.29 13.20 -10.52
C LYS A 136 18.20 14.19 -10.10
N VAL A 137 16.99 13.72 -9.79
CA VAL A 137 15.90 14.57 -9.29
C VAL A 137 16.30 15.23 -7.97
N ILE A 138 16.83 14.45 -7.03
CA ILE A 138 17.30 14.93 -5.73
C ILE A 138 18.51 15.85 -5.92
N GLY A 139 19.48 15.43 -6.75
CA GLY A 139 20.69 16.20 -7.02
C GLY A 139 20.43 17.60 -7.58
N LYS A 140 19.42 17.76 -8.46
CA LYS A 140 19.02 19.08 -8.99
C LYS A 140 18.51 20.02 -7.89
N ILE A 141 17.71 19.51 -6.95
CA ILE A 141 17.17 20.29 -5.84
C ILE A 141 18.29 20.67 -4.86
N VAL A 142 19.11 19.69 -4.47
CA VAL A 142 20.25 19.88 -3.57
C VAL A 142 21.20 20.94 -4.15
N HIS A 143 21.62 20.79 -5.40
CA HIS A 143 22.52 21.73 -6.05
C HIS A 143 21.93 23.14 -6.10
N ALA A 144 20.66 23.30 -6.52
CA ALA A 144 20.02 24.61 -6.57
C ALA A 144 19.94 25.30 -5.19
N LEU A 145 19.68 24.54 -4.13
CA LEU A 145 19.64 25.07 -2.76
C LEU A 145 21.03 25.40 -2.21
N THR A 146 22.03 24.56 -2.51
CA THR A 146 23.41 24.80 -2.11
C THR A 146 23.97 26.06 -2.76
N GLU A 147 23.80 26.21 -4.08
CA GLU A 147 24.31 27.38 -4.81
C GLU A 147 23.65 28.70 -4.37
N HIS A 148 22.33 28.69 -4.13
CA HIS A 148 21.60 29.94 -3.90
C HIS A 148 21.50 30.34 -2.43
N TYR A 149 21.46 29.38 -1.50
CA TYR A 149 21.26 29.64 -0.07
C TYR A 149 22.39 29.11 0.84
N GLY A 150 23.43 28.50 0.26
CA GLY A 150 24.44 27.78 1.04
C GLY A 150 23.85 26.63 1.84
N ALA A 151 22.87 25.93 1.25
CA ALA A 151 22.21 24.81 1.91
C ALA A 151 23.16 23.63 2.16
N HIS A 152 23.13 23.08 3.37
CA HIS A 152 24.00 22.01 3.84
C HIS A 152 23.28 21.10 4.86
N ASP A 153 23.98 20.05 5.33
CA ASP A 153 23.48 19.05 6.30
C ASP A 153 22.16 18.40 5.85
N PHE A 154 22.12 17.94 4.59
CA PHE A 154 20.92 17.32 4.03
C PHE A 154 20.64 15.96 4.66
N ARG A 155 19.47 15.78 5.29
CA ARG A 155 19.03 14.50 5.87
C ARG A 155 17.68 14.04 5.33
N ILE A 156 17.56 12.75 5.06
CA ILE A 156 16.29 12.10 4.78
C ILE A 156 15.55 11.91 6.11
N THR A 157 14.40 12.58 6.24
CA THR A 157 13.59 12.58 7.48
C THR A 157 12.33 11.74 7.37
N CYS A 158 11.82 11.57 6.15
CA CYS A 158 10.69 10.69 5.88
C CYS A 158 10.75 10.18 4.44
N ILE A 159 10.34 8.94 4.21
CA ILE A 159 10.20 8.34 2.89
C ILE A 159 8.89 7.56 2.82
N GLU A 160 8.14 7.72 1.73
CA GLU A 160 6.98 6.90 1.43
C GLU A 160 7.23 6.07 0.18
N LEU A 161 7.05 4.76 0.31
CA LEU A 161 7.36 3.74 -0.67
C LEU A 161 6.07 3.03 -1.06
N ALA A 162 5.88 2.78 -2.35
CA ALA A 162 4.66 2.17 -2.86
C ALA A 162 4.94 0.99 -3.80
N HIS A 163 4.15 -0.07 -3.63
CA HIS A 163 3.92 -1.08 -4.65
C HIS A 163 2.59 -0.83 -5.35
N ASP A 164 2.66 -0.70 -6.68
CA ASP A 164 1.49 -0.61 -7.56
C ASP A 164 1.22 -1.97 -8.21
N PHE A 165 -0.04 -2.41 -8.15
CA PHE A 165 -0.53 -3.63 -8.77
C PHE A 165 -1.52 -3.27 -9.88
N TYR A 166 -1.07 -3.38 -11.13
CA TYR A 166 -1.87 -3.16 -12.33
C TYR A 166 -2.53 -4.46 -12.78
N ASN A 167 -3.66 -4.34 -13.50
CA ASN A 167 -4.45 -5.46 -14.00
C ASN A 167 -4.95 -6.41 -12.88
N ALA A 168 -5.02 -5.91 -11.64
CA ALA A 168 -5.47 -6.66 -10.49
C ALA A 168 -6.97 -6.42 -10.20
N PRO A 169 -7.73 -7.45 -9.80
CA PRO A 169 -9.08 -7.27 -9.31
C PRO A 169 -9.07 -6.58 -7.95
N SER A 170 -10.13 -5.84 -7.65
CA SER A 170 -10.31 -5.05 -6.41
C SER A 170 -9.99 -5.81 -5.11
N GLU A 171 -10.36 -7.07 -5.08
CA GLU A 171 -10.29 -7.98 -3.95
C GLU A 171 -8.85 -8.32 -3.56
N LEU A 172 -7.89 -8.14 -4.49
CA LEU A 172 -6.48 -8.30 -4.16
C LEU A 172 -6.07 -7.34 -3.05
N LEU A 173 -6.68 -6.15 -2.91
CA LEU A 173 -6.36 -5.24 -1.82
C LEU A 173 -6.67 -5.84 -0.45
N THR A 174 -7.81 -6.54 -0.33
CA THR A 174 -8.19 -7.32 0.85
C THR A 174 -7.23 -8.47 1.08
N ALA A 175 -6.84 -9.18 0.02
CA ALA A 175 -5.86 -10.27 0.12
C ALA A 175 -4.48 -9.78 0.58
N LEU A 176 -4.00 -8.65 0.07
CA LEU A 176 -2.75 -7.99 0.47
C LEU A 176 -2.82 -7.57 1.95
N PHE A 177 -3.91 -6.91 2.38
CA PHE A 177 -4.10 -6.55 3.79
C PHE A 177 -4.10 -7.77 4.72
N LYS A 178 -4.82 -8.86 4.38
CA LYS A 178 -4.84 -10.08 5.20
C LYS A 178 -3.45 -10.73 5.32
N SER A 179 -2.66 -10.60 4.26
CA SER A 179 -1.39 -11.29 4.09
C SER A 179 -0.17 -10.48 4.52
N ILE A 180 -0.25 -9.15 4.68
CA ILE A 180 0.95 -8.36 4.97
C ILE A 180 1.59 -8.74 6.30
N LYS A 181 2.93 -8.79 6.29
CA LYS A 181 3.80 -9.05 7.43
C LYS A 181 3.91 -7.81 8.32
N PHE A 182 2.84 -7.49 9.04
CA PHE A 182 2.90 -6.41 10.04
C PHE A 182 3.84 -6.76 11.19
N ASP A 183 4.46 -5.73 11.77
CA ASP A 183 5.16 -5.86 13.04
C ASP A 183 4.17 -6.13 14.18
N ALA A 184 4.65 -6.61 15.32
CA ALA A 184 3.77 -7.09 16.39
C ALA A 184 2.97 -5.95 17.05
N ASP A 185 3.54 -4.75 17.05
CA ASP A 185 3.09 -3.52 17.68
C ASP A 185 2.16 -2.66 16.81
N VAL A 186 1.80 -3.09 15.60
CA VAL A 186 0.86 -2.31 14.78
C VAL A 186 -0.50 -2.15 15.46
N HIS A 187 -1.07 -0.96 15.31
CA HIS A 187 -2.35 -0.58 15.92
C HIS A 187 -3.16 0.32 14.97
N SER A 188 -4.29 0.86 15.46
CA SER A 188 -5.14 1.81 14.72
C SER A 188 -5.55 1.32 13.32
N ILE A 189 -5.77 0.01 13.17
CA ILE A 189 -6.21 -0.62 11.92
C ILE A 189 -7.63 -0.17 11.60
N ARG A 190 -7.81 0.57 10.50
CA ARG A 190 -9.08 1.23 10.17
C ARG A 190 -9.30 1.34 8.68
N VAL A 191 -10.56 1.55 8.29
CA VAL A 191 -10.93 2.06 6.98
C VAL A 191 -11.39 3.50 7.08
N PHE A 192 -10.99 4.34 6.14
CA PHE A 192 -11.32 5.77 6.13
C PHE A 192 -11.34 6.34 4.71
N ARG A 193 -12.12 7.39 4.49
CA ARG A 193 -12.17 8.09 3.20
C ARG A 193 -11.78 9.55 3.33
N LEU A 194 -12.32 10.23 4.33
CA LEU A 194 -12.02 11.61 4.66
C LEU A 194 -11.46 11.70 6.09
N LYS A 195 -10.82 12.83 6.42
CA LYS A 195 -10.37 13.11 7.78
C LYS A 195 -11.57 13.05 8.73
N GLY A 196 -11.49 12.24 9.78
CA GLY A 196 -12.55 12.05 10.77
C GLY A 196 -13.53 10.90 10.45
N GLU A 197 -13.54 10.35 9.24
CA GLU A 197 -14.41 9.23 8.85
C GLU A 197 -13.75 7.86 9.09
N ASN A 198 -13.24 7.64 10.30
CA ASN A 198 -12.59 6.37 10.65
C ASN A 198 -13.64 5.33 11.04
N LYS A 199 -13.54 4.12 10.47
CA LYS A 199 -14.36 2.96 10.84
C LYS A 199 -13.45 1.75 11.05
N SER A 200 -13.87 0.83 11.92
CA SER A 200 -13.22 -0.48 12.05
C SER A 200 -13.28 -1.23 10.72
N ILE A 201 -12.26 -2.04 10.43
CA ILE A 201 -12.28 -2.90 9.24
C ILE A 201 -13.42 -3.91 9.36
N PRO A 202 -14.34 -4.00 8.38
CA PRO A 202 -15.38 -5.02 8.39
C PRO A 202 -14.77 -6.42 8.37
N PHE A 203 -15.31 -7.33 9.17
CA PHE A 203 -14.88 -8.73 9.17
C PHE A 203 -15.18 -9.44 7.85
N GLU A 204 -16.23 -9.04 7.13
CA GLU A 204 -16.66 -9.70 5.89
C GLU A 204 -15.93 -9.09 4.66
N PRO A 205 -15.30 -9.91 3.81
CA PRO A 205 -14.61 -9.45 2.60
C PRO A 205 -15.49 -8.62 1.67
N PHE A 206 -16.76 -9.00 1.52
CA PHE A 206 -17.73 -8.31 0.66
C PHE A 206 -18.00 -6.88 1.13
N LYS A 207 -18.24 -6.69 2.44
CA LYS A 207 -18.42 -5.35 3.03
C LYS A 207 -17.19 -4.47 2.85
N LEU A 208 -15.99 -5.03 3.05
CA LEU A 208 -14.75 -4.29 2.81
C LEU A 208 -14.61 -3.90 1.33
N LYS A 209 -14.85 -4.82 0.38
CA LYS A 209 -14.84 -4.50 -1.07
C LYS A 209 -15.75 -3.32 -1.39
N GLN A 210 -16.99 -3.32 -0.89
CA GLN A 210 -17.94 -2.24 -1.13
C GLN A 210 -17.44 -0.89 -0.61
N LEU A 211 -16.82 -0.85 0.58
CA LEU A 211 -16.22 0.38 1.10
C LEU A 211 -15.06 0.85 0.23
N LEU A 212 -14.16 -0.05 -0.16
CA LEU A 212 -13.01 0.31 -0.99
C LEU A 212 -13.46 0.84 -2.36
N LEU A 213 -14.48 0.25 -2.98
CA LEU A 213 -15.07 0.74 -4.24
C LEU A 213 -15.72 2.14 -4.09
N LYS A 214 -16.24 2.47 -2.91
CA LYS A 214 -16.74 3.81 -2.55
C LYS A 214 -15.63 4.83 -2.23
N GLY A 215 -14.36 4.46 -2.40
CA GLY A 215 -13.20 5.32 -2.19
C GLY A 215 -12.66 5.32 -0.77
N PHE A 216 -13.06 4.37 0.08
CA PHE A 216 -12.37 4.16 1.36
C PHE A 216 -11.00 3.53 1.12
N ASN A 217 -10.10 3.82 2.04
CA ASN A 217 -8.72 3.34 2.11
C ASN A 217 -8.54 2.56 3.41
N ILE A 218 -7.54 1.67 3.45
CA ILE A 218 -7.13 0.99 4.68
C ILE A 218 -5.90 1.72 5.22
N GLY A 219 -5.95 2.12 6.49
CA GLY A 219 -4.83 2.69 7.21
C GLY A 219 -4.46 1.85 8.42
N VAL A 220 -3.16 1.69 8.67
CA VAL A 220 -2.63 1.04 9.88
C VAL A 220 -1.58 1.96 10.47
N ASN A 221 -1.64 2.17 11.79
CA ASN A 221 -0.96 3.24 12.53
C ASN A 221 -1.44 4.66 12.13
N ASP A 222 -1.04 5.70 12.86
CA ASP A 222 -1.30 7.11 12.56
C ASP A 222 -0.04 7.78 11.98
N TYR A 223 -0.17 8.27 10.75
CA TYR A 223 0.90 8.95 10.04
C TYR A 223 1.39 10.25 10.72
N ARG A 224 0.67 10.78 11.72
CA ARG A 224 1.08 12.00 12.42
C ARG A 224 1.99 11.73 13.62
N THR A 225 1.81 10.59 14.27
CA THR A 225 2.46 10.28 15.54
C THR A 225 3.43 9.12 15.43
N ASP A 226 3.22 8.23 14.45
CA ASP A 226 3.96 6.98 14.38
C ASP A 226 5.03 7.02 13.29
N ASP A 227 6.18 6.41 13.59
CA ASP A 227 7.32 6.32 12.67
C ASP A 227 7.01 5.47 11.44
N LEU A 228 6.05 4.55 11.57
CA LEU A 228 5.68 3.57 10.57
C LEU A 228 4.18 3.65 10.30
N TYR A 229 3.81 3.90 9.05
CA TYR A 229 2.42 3.95 8.61
C TYR A 229 2.22 3.08 7.36
N TYR A 230 1.13 2.33 7.31
CA TYR A 230 0.75 1.56 6.11
C TYR A 230 -0.56 2.08 5.53
N HIS A 231 -0.64 2.07 4.20
CA HIS A 231 -1.79 2.58 3.48
C HIS A 231 -2.11 1.71 2.26
N PHE A 232 -3.37 1.31 2.11
CA PHE A 232 -3.82 0.48 1.00
C PHE A 232 -5.07 1.06 0.36
N TYR A 233 -5.07 1.25 -0.96
CA TYR A 233 -6.19 1.89 -1.65
C TYR A 233 -6.19 1.67 -3.17
N PHE A 234 -7.27 2.12 -3.80
CA PHE A 234 -7.37 2.27 -5.25
C PHE A 234 -6.75 3.59 -5.69
N LYS A 235 -5.62 3.53 -6.39
CA LYS A 235 -4.98 4.72 -6.96
C LYS A 235 -5.64 5.07 -8.29
N LYS A 236 -6.60 6.01 -8.21
CA LYS A 236 -7.36 6.55 -9.36
C LYS A 236 -7.10 8.03 -9.63
N THR A 237 -6.31 8.69 -8.79
CA THR A 237 -5.96 10.11 -8.95
C THR A 237 -4.45 10.31 -8.86
N ASP A 238 -3.93 11.37 -9.45
CA ASP A 238 -2.55 11.79 -9.29
C ASP A 238 -2.31 12.48 -7.91
N HIS A 239 -1.14 13.10 -7.72
CA HIS A 239 -0.81 13.83 -6.49
C HIS A 239 -1.59 15.17 -6.35
N ASN A 240 -2.10 15.72 -7.45
CA ASN A 240 -2.97 16.91 -7.47
C ASN A 240 -4.45 16.56 -7.36
N LYS A 241 -4.77 15.30 -7.05
CA LYS A 241 -6.12 14.74 -6.97
C LYS A 241 -6.89 14.78 -8.31
N GLN A 242 -6.18 14.93 -9.43
CA GLN A 242 -6.78 14.84 -10.75
C GLN A 242 -7.01 13.37 -11.13
N PRO A 243 -8.14 13.02 -11.76
CA PRO A 243 -8.40 11.66 -12.21
C PRO A 243 -7.30 11.15 -13.16
N LEU A 244 -6.85 9.92 -12.92
CA LEU A 244 -5.94 9.21 -13.81
C LEU A 244 -6.74 8.53 -14.94
N PRO A 245 -6.16 8.40 -16.14
CA PRO A 245 -6.70 7.54 -17.18
C PRO A 245 -6.93 6.11 -16.66
N GLN A 246 -8.01 5.45 -17.11
CA GLN A 246 -8.38 4.12 -16.59
C GLN A 246 -7.26 3.07 -16.75
N LYS A 247 -6.45 3.18 -17.81
CA LYS A 247 -5.27 2.33 -18.04
C LYS A 247 -4.18 2.46 -16.97
N GLU A 248 -4.21 3.54 -16.18
CA GLU A 248 -3.27 3.83 -15.09
C GLU A 248 -3.87 3.51 -13.72
N TRP A 249 -5.14 3.08 -13.66
CA TRP A 249 -5.75 2.63 -12.43
C TRP A 249 -5.05 1.39 -11.92
N ARG A 250 -4.83 1.37 -10.61
CA ARG A 250 -4.05 0.33 -9.95
C ARG A 250 -4.44 0.25 -8.48
N LEU A 251 -4.17 -0.90 -7.90
CA LEU A 251 -4.17 -1.03 -6.45
C LEU A 251 -2.81 -0.58 -5.94
N ARG A 252 -2.79 0.04 -4.76
CA ARG A 252 -1.54 0.49 -4.16
C ARG A 252 -1.44 0.03 -2.71
N ALA A 253 -0.26 -0.47 -2.36
CA ALA A 253 0.18 -0.70 -1.00
C ALA A 253 1.39 0.19 -0.71
N GLU A 254 1.25 1.08 0.26
CA GLU A 254 2.23 2.08 0.68
C GLU A 254 2.75 1.76 2.08
N VAL A 255 4.03 2.07 2.30
CA VAL A 255 4.62 2.20 3.63
C VAL A 255 5.34 3.53 3.73
N ARG A 256 5.09 4.24 4.81
CA ARG A 256 5.78 5.48 5.16
C ARG A 256 6.65 5.23 6.38
N LEU A 257 7.92 5.65 6.27
CA LEU A 257 8.87 5.72 7.38
C LEU A 257 9.13 7.19 7.71
N SER A 258 9.07 7.56 8.99
CA SER A 258 9.26 8.94 9.49
C SER A 258 10.32 8.97 10.60
N ASN A 259 10.65 10.16 11.09
CA ASN A 259 11.64 10.38 12.14
C ASN A 259 13.01 9.76 11.82
N LEU A 260 13.38 9.82 10.54
CA LEU A 260 14.66 9.35 10.03
C LEU A 260 15.74 10.43 10.14
N THR A 261 17.01 9.99 10.18
CA THR A 261 18.19 10.88 10.21
C THR A 261 19.27 10.43 9.21
N HIS A 262 18.84 9.82 8.10
CA HIS A 262 19.74 9.21 7.12
C HIS A 262 20.37 10.25 6.18
N ASN A 263 21.60 9.98 5.70
CA ASN A 263 22.19 10.78 4.63
C ASN A 263 21.51 10.46 3.29
N ILE A 264 21.62 11.37 2.31
CA ILE A 264 21.18 11.10 0.93
C ILE A 264 21.88 9.87 0.34
N SER A 265 23.16 9.66 0.68
CA SER A 265 23.94 8.48 0.26
C SER A 265 23.31 7.16 0.69
N ASP A 266 22.52 7.15 1.76
CA ASP A 266 21.92 5.96 2.33
C ASP A 266 20.60 5.59 1.65
N LEU A 267 20.09 6.44 0.74
CA LEU A 267 18.77 6.30 0.12
C LEU A 267 18.54 4.92 -0.50
N GLN A 268 19.54 4.37 -1.20
CA GLN A 268 19.42 3.05 -1.81
C GLN A 268 19.18 1.95 -0.76
N SER A 269 19.89 2.01 0.38
CA SER A 269 19.71 1.09 1.50
C SER A 269 18.35 1.30 2.17
N LEU A 270 17.97 2.56 2.39
CA LEU A 270 16.71 2.94 2.99
C LEU A 270 15.50 2.45 2.18
N ILE A 271 15.54 2.55 0.85
CA ILE A 271 14.52 1.98 -0.05
C ILE A 271 14.36 0.48 0.22
N LYS A 272 15.47 -0.27 0.26
CA LYS A 272 15.45 -1.72 0.51
C LYS A 272 14.92 -2.05 1.91
N ILE A 273 15.28 -1.27 2.92
CA ILE A 273 14.80 -1.43 4.31
C ILE A 273 13.30 -1.16 4.39
N GLY A 274 12.82 -0.06 3.82
CA GLY A 274 11.40 0.29 3.85
C GLY A 274 10.54 -0.73 3.12
N PHE A 275 10.93 -1.18 1.93
CA PHE A 275 10.18 -2.22 1.22
C PHE A 275 10.16 -3.58 1.94
N LYS A 276 11.10 -3.87 2.86
CA LYS A 276 10.99 -5.08 3.70
C LYS A 276 9.74 -5.08 4.60
N LYS A 277 9.17 -3.91 4.90
CA LYS A 277 7.90 -3.77 5.64
C LYS A 277 6.68 -4.15 4.78
N LEU A 278 6.78 -4.09 3.45
CA LEU A 278 5.74 -4.52 2.50
C LEU A 278 5.96 -5.96 2.00
N ASN A 279 6.32 -6.88 2.90
CA ASN A 279 6.37 -8.30 2.60
C ASN A 279 5.06 -8.99 2.97
N PHE A 280 4.72 -10.06 2.26
CA PHE A 280 3.45 -10.76 2.42
C PHE A 280 3.64 -12.22 2.86
N THR A 281 2.60 -12.75 3.48
CA THR A 281 2.48 -14.09 4.02
C THR A 281 1.40 -14.87 3.27
N GLN A 282 1.27 -16.16 3.54
CA GLN A 282 0.24 -17.02 2.99
C GLN A 282 -0.07 -18.16 3.95
N LEU A 283 -1.15 -18.89 3.67
CA LEU A 283 -1.45 -20.13 4.36
C LEU A 283 -0.40 -21.20 4.07
N ASN A 284 -0.08 -22.02 5.06
CA ASN A 284 0.77 -23.19 4.89
C ASN A 284 0.05 -24.30 4.11
N LYS A 285 0.80 -25.13 3.39
CA LYS A 285 0.26 -26.33 2.72
C LYS A 285 -0.47 -27.27 3.70
N SER A 286 0.02 -27.37 4.94
CA SER A 286 -0.55 -28.18 6.02
C SER A 286 -1.69 -27.51 6.80
N THR A 287 -2.18 -26.35 6.35
CA THR A 287 -3.30 -25.65 7.00
C THR A 287 -4.57 -26.49 6.93
N THR A 288 -5.30 -26.61 8.05
CA THR A 288 -6.55 -27.39 8.15
C THR A 288 -7.69 -26.75 7.34
N ALA A 289 -8.73 -27.52 7.03
CA ALA A 289 -9.91 -27.01 6.33
C ALA A 289 -10.57 -25.85 7.11
N GLU A 290 -10.71 -25.99 8.43
CA GLU A 290 -11.24 -24.96 9.32
C GLU A 290 -10.40 -23.67 9.26
N GLN A 291 -9.07 -23.78 9.32
CA GLN A 291 -8.19 -22.61 9.23
C GLN A 291 -8.26 -21.92 7.86
N ARG A 292 -8.40 -22.69 6.77
CA ARG A 292 -8.64 -22.14 5.42
C ARG A 292 -9.97 -21.42 5.34
N GLN A 293 -11.02 -22.00 5.94
CA GLN A 293 -12.34 -21.39 5.99
C GLN A 293 -12.31 -20.09 6.79
N LEU A 294 -11.71 -20.09 7.98
CA LEU A 294 -11.53 -18.88 8.79
C LEU A 294 -10.76 -17.80 8.02
N TYR A 295 -9.64 -18.16 7.38
CA TYR A 295 -8.88 -17.23 6.56
C TYR A 295 -9.71 -16.66 5.41
N SER A 296 -10.58 -17.45 4.80
CA SER A 296 -11.39 -17.02 3.65
C SER A 296 -12.52 -16.09 4.08
N LEU A 297 -13.29 -16.49 5.08
CA LEU A 297 -14.50 -15.80 5.51
C LEU A 297 -14.25 -14.48 6.25
N TYR A 298 -13.08 -14.34 6.89
CA TYR A 298 -12.80 -13.19 7.74
C TYR A 298 -11.62 -12.34 7.25
N VAL A 299 -11.80 -11.03 7.30
CA VAL A 299 -10.75 -10.04 7.11
C VAL A 299 -10.09 -9.77 8.46
N ARG A 300 -8.87 -10.29 8.60
CA ARG A 300 -8.01 -10.06 9.77
C ARG A 300 -6.56 -9.92 9.30
N PRO A 301 -5.69 -9.23 10.06
CA PRO A 301 -4.26 -9.13 9.75
C PRO A 301 -3.54 -10.45 10.09
N TYR A 302 -3.79 -11.53 9.34
CA TYR A 302 -3.23 -12.86 9.61
C TYR A 302 -1.71 -12.90 9.55
N GLY A 303 -1.09 -12.01 8.76
CA GLY A 303 0.35 -11.86 8.67
C GLY A 303 0.99 -11.04 9.79
N GLN A 304 0.24 -10.49 10.75
CA GLN A 304 0.80 -9.77 11.88
C GLN A 304 1.68 -10.68 12.73
N LYS A 305 2.89 -10.20 13.06
CA LYS A 305 3.81 -10.93 13.93
C LYS A 305 3.22 -11.07 15.33
N GLN A 306 3.51 -12.19 15.97
CA GLN A 306 3.20 -12.41 17.38
C GLN A 306 4.34 -11.89 18.24
N SER A 307 4.02 -11.24 19.36
CA SER A 307 4.97 -10.92 20.43
C SER A 307 5.52 -12.24 20.98
N SER A 308 6.72 -12.62 20.51
CA SER A 308 7.58 -13.72 20.99
C SER A 308 6.86 -14.91 21.65
N LEU A 309 6.29 -15.82 20.83
CA LEU A 309 6.02 -17.17 21.30
C LEU A 309 7.31 -18.00 21.17
N LEU A 310 7.95 -18.27 22.30
CA LEU A 310 8.95 -19.33 22.40
C LEU A 310 8.28 -20.65 22.00
N LEU A 311 8.78 -21.30 20.95
CA LEU A 311 8.40 -22.68 20.67
C LEU A 311 9.02 -23.60 21.73
N ARG A 312 8.42 -24.77 21.95
CA ARG A 312 8.91 -25.80 22.89
C ARG A 312 10.36 -26.26 22.60
N ASN A 313 10.89 -25.99 21.41
CA ASN A 313 12.26 -26.32 20.99
C ASN A 313 13.21 -25.10 21.04
N GLY A 314 12.86 -24.02 21.74
CA GLY A 314 13.70 -22.83 21.90
C GLY A 314 13.75 -21.89 20.69
N HIS A 315 13.11 -22.24 19.57
CA HIS A 315 13.04 -21.37 18.40
C HIS A 315 11.89 -20.36 18.51
N TYR A 316 12.14 -19.10 18.17
CA TYR A 316 11.09 -18.09 18.09
C TYR A 316 10.28 -18.25 16.79
N ARG A 317 8.95 -18.23 16.89
CA ARG A 317 8.10 -18.13 15.71
C ARG A 317 7.37 -16.80 15.68
N TYR A 318 7.64 -16.04 14.62
CA TYR A 318 7.00 -14.75 14.42
C TYR A 318 5.52 -14.86 14.00
N PHE A 319 5.04 -16.01 13.50
CA PHE A 319 3.67 -16.15 12.98
C PHE A 319 2.94 -17.37 13.55
N LYS A 320 1.60 -17.32 13.46
CA LYS A 320 0.73 -18.47 13.72
C LYS A 320 1.18 -19.70 12.93
N LYS A 321 0.99 -20.90 13.51
CA LYS A 321 1.50 -22.17 12.94
C LYS A 321 1.08 -22.44 11.49
N PHE A 322 -0.06 -21.92 11.07
CA PHE A 322 -0.63 -22.09 9.73
C PHE A 322 -0.27 -20.97 8.74
N ILE A 323 0.56 -20.00 9.14
CA ILE A 323 1.04 -18.91 8.27
C ILE A 323 2.53 -19.12 7.95
N SER A 324 2.91 -18.82 6.71
CA SER A 324 4.30 -18.71 6.24
C SER A 324 4.49 -17.52 5.31
N VAL A 325 5.74 -17.25 4.94
CA VAL A 325 6.07 -16.21 3.96
C VAL A 325 5.57 -16.61 2.56
N ASN A 326 4.95 -15.68 1.84
CA ASN A 326 4.61 -15.85 0.43
C ASN A 326 5.87 -15.64 -0.42
N LYS A 327 6.58 -16.73 -0.74
CA LYS A 327 7.87 -16.65 -1.44
C LYS A 327 7.72 -16.04 -2.84
N ASP A 328 6.74 -16.52 -3.60
CA ASP A 328 6.52 -16.17 -5.02
C ASP A 328 6.18 -14.69 -5.17
N LEU A 329 5.23 -14.15 -4.40
CA LEU A 329 4.90 -12.73 -4.42
C LEU A 329 6.08 -11.88 -3.96
N ASN A 330 6.72 -12.24 -2.84
CA ASN A 330 7.83 -11.45 -2.31
C ASN A 330 9.05 -11.46 -3.23
N GLU A 331 9.25 -12.51 -4.04
CA GLU A 331 10.30 -12.54 -5.05
C GLU A 331 10.06 -11.52 -6.15
N ARG A 332 8.84 -11.46 -6.69
CA ARG A 332 8.45 -10.43 -7.67
C ARG A 332 8.59 -9.02 -7.13
N LEU A 333 8.20 -8.81 -5.87
CA LEU A 333 8.37 -7.52 -5.20
C LEU A 333 9.86 -7.17 -5.07
N ARG A 334 10.71 -8.12 -4.66
CA ARG A 334 12.16 -7.91 -4.58
C ARG A 334 12.79 -7.56 -5.92
N GLU A 335 12.39 -8.21 -7.02
CA GLU A 335 12.84 -7.86 -8.38
C GLU A 335 12.49 -6.39 -8.72
N SER A 336 11.25 -6.00 -8.45
CA SER A 336 10.76 -4.64 -8.70
C SER A 336 11.50 -3.60 -7.85
N VAL A 337 11.75 -3.91 -6.57
CA VAL A 337 12.54 -3.06 -5.65
C VAL A 337 14.00 -2.96 -6.08
N LYS A 338 14.62 -4.06 -6.54
CA LYS A 338 16.00 -4.05 -7.04
C LYS A 338 16.13 -3.07 -8.20
N ASN A 339 15.21 -3.16 -9.17
CA ASN A 339 15.17 -2.27 -10.34
C ASN A 339 14.98 -0.79 -9.97
N LEU A 340 14.16 -0.50 -8.95
CA LEU A 340 14.03 0.86 -8.42
C LEU A 340 15.31 1.31 -7.72
N SER A 341 15.85 0.48 -6.82
CA SER A 341 17.00 0.83 -5.99
C SER A 341 18.24 1.13 -6.82
N ASN A 342 18.44 0.45 -7.95
CA ASN A 342 19.58 0.69 -8.84
C ASN A 342 19.56 2.08 -9.53
N LYS A 343 18.45 2.83 -9.43
CA LYS A 343 18.34 4.21 -9.95
C LYS A 343 18.88 5.27 -8.97
N PHE A 344 19.27 4.84 -7.77
CA PHE A 344 19.81 5.65 -6.68
C PHE A 344 21.18 5.09 -6.31
#